data_AF-A0A3C2CJ32-F1
#
_entry.id   AF-A0A3C2CJ32-F1
#
_cell.length_a   1.000
_cell.length_b   1.000
_cell.length_c   1.000
_cell.angle_alpha   90.00
_cell.angle_beta   90.00
_cell.angle_gamma   90.00
#
_symmetry.space_group_name_H-M   'P 1'
#
loop_
_entity.id
_entity.type
_entity.pdbx_description
1 polymer ?
#
loop_
_entity_poly.entity_id
_entity_poly.type
_entity_poly.pdbx_seq_one_letter_code
_entity_poly.pdbx_strand_id
1 'polypeptide(L)'
;MINGLGFKGTSRYQAALSGMVSAALALALGELVASVTNKTTSLVLAVGEFIVEVTPGDVVRTSIETLGNSQKVVLLSSITVISILFGAFLGLLSR
;
A
#
# COMPACT_ATOMS: atom_id res chain seq x y z
N MET A 1 46.40 -7.55 -3.79
CA MET A 1 45.27 -8.51 -3.92
C MET A 1 44.12 -7.98 -3.10
N ILE A 2 43.12 -7.45 -3.78
CA ILE A 2 41.93 -6.79 -3.22
C ILE A 2 41.01 -7.81 -2.54
N ASN A 3 41.24 -8.10 -1.26
CA ASN A 3 40.35 -8.91 -0.42
C ASN A 3 39.42 -7.97 0.35
N GLY A 4 38.12 -8.04 0.10
CA GLY A 4 37.15 -7.27 0.88
C GLY A 4 35.73 -7.12 0.32
N LEU A 5 35.38 -7.75 -0.81
CA LEU A 5 33.99 -7.80 -1.27
C LEU A 5 33.18 -8.84 -0.47
N GLY A 6 33.13 -8.66 0.84
CA GLY A 6 32.12 -9.31 1.67
C GLY A 6 30.79 -8.65 1.36
N PHE A 7 30.03 -9.23 0.42
CA PHE A 7 28.59 -8.99 0.33
C PHE A 7 27.99 -9.40 1.67
N LYS A 8 27.86 -8.41 2.55
CA LYS A 8 27.27 -8.51 3.88
C LYS A 8 25.84 -8.96 3.65
N GLY A 9 25.56 -10.24 3.91
CA GLY A 9 24.27 -10.87 3.64
C GLY A 9 23.15 -9.94 4.10
N THR A 10 22.36 -9.45 3.14
CA THR A 10 21.39 -8.36 3.31
C THR A 10 20.55 -8.66 4.53
N SER A 11 20.68 -7.95 5.65
CA SER A 11 19.88 -8.30 6.84
C SER A 11 18.41 -8.39 6.45
N ARG A 12 17.64 -9.34 6.99
CA ARG A 12 16.19 -9.48 6.69
C ARG A 12 15.47 -8.12 6.78
N TYR A 13 15.94 -7.27 7.68
CA TYR A 13 15.50 -5.89 7.84
C TYR A 13 15.70 -5.00 6.60
N GLN A 14 16.86 -5.10 5.93
CA GLN A 14 17.13 -4.35 4.70
C GLN A 14 16.24 -4.82 3.54
N ALA A 15 15.96 -6.12 3.44
CA ALA A 15 15.08 -6.68 2.42
C ALA A 15 13.61 -6.24 2.62
N ALA A 16 13.14 -6.22 3.87
CA ALA A 16 11.82 -5.67 4.21
C ALA A 16 11.74 -4.16 3.90
N LEU A 17 12.77 -3.38 4.25
CA LEU A 17 12.82 -1.95 3.96
C LEU A 17 12.81 -1.66 2.46
N SER A 18 13.59 -2.38 1.65
CA SER A 18 13.58 -2.20 0.19
C SER A 18 12.22 -2.55 -0.41
N GLY A 19 11.55 -3.58 0.12
CA GLY A 19 10.20 -3.95 -0.28
C GLY A 19 9.16 -2.87 0.06
N MET A 20 9.20 -2.32 1.28
CA MET A 20 8.32 -1.21 1.69
C MET A 20 8.54 0.04 0.84
N VAL A 21 9.80 0.43 0.62
CA VAL A 21 10.14 1.62 -0.18
C VAL A 21 9.69 1.46 -1.63
N SER A 22 9.89 0.27 -2.23
CA SER A 22 9.43 -0.01 -3.59
C SER A 22 7.91 0.08 -3.71
N ALA A 23 7.17 -0.52 -2.77
CA ALA A 23 5.71 -0.44 -2.74
C ALA A 23 5.21 1.00 -2.53
N ALA A 24 5.83 1.76 -1.62
CA ALA A 24 5.50 3.16 -1.41
C ALA A 24 5.74 4.02 -2.67
N LEU A 25 6.86 3.79 -3.38
CA LEU A 25 7.16 4.46 -4.64
C LEU A 25 6.16 4.09 -5.74
N ALA A 26 5.78 2.82 -5.85
CA ALA A 26 4.79 2.38 -6.82
C ALA A 26 3.43 3.06 -6.59
N LEU A 27 2.98 3.15 -5.33
CA LEU A 27 1.75 3.87 -4.96
C LEU A 27 1.86 5.37 -5.25
N ALA A 28 2.97 6.01 -4.87
CA ALA A 28 3.18 7.44 -5.10
C ALA A 28 3.20 7.79 -6.60
N LEU A 29 3.85 6.95 -7.42
CA LEU A 29 3.84 7.13 -8.87
C LEU A 29 2.46 6.87 -9.47
N GLY A 30 1.73 5.86 -8.98
CA GLY A 30 0.35 5.59 -9.40
C GLY A 30 -0.59 6.77 -9.12
N GLU A 31 -0.50 7.35 -7.92
CA GLU A 31 -1.25 8.55 -7.54
C GLU A 31 -0.80 9.79 -8.33
N LEU A 32 0.50 9.97 -8.56
CA LEU A 32 1.01 11.10 -9.33
C LEU A 32 0.52 11.05 -10.78
N VAL A 33 0.55 9.87 -11.41
CA VAL A 33 0.04 9.68 -12.78
C VAL A 33 -1.47 9.90 -12.83
N ALA A 34 -2.22 9.42 -11.84
CA ALA A 34 -3.67 9.66 -11.74
C ALA A 34 -3.98 11.16 -11.60
N SER A 35 -3.22 11.87 -10.76
CA SER A 35 -3.36 13.31 -10.55
C SER A 35 -3.04 14.12 -11.81
N VAL A 36 -1.98 13.76 -12.54
CA VAL A 36 -1.58 14.45 -13.78
C VAL A 36 -2.59 14.22 -14.90
N THR A 37 -3.10 12.99 -15.02
CA THR A 37 -3.93 12.59 -16.16
C THR A 37 -5.38 13.10 -16.06
N ASN A 38 -5.88 13.44 -14.86
CA ASN A 38 -7.25 13.93 -14.56
C ASN A 38 -8.41 13.07 -15.12
N LYS A 39 -8.11 11.98 -15.83
CA LYS A 39 -9.06 11.02 -16.41
C LYS A 39 -9.01 9.65 -15.74
N THR A 40 -8.07 9.44 -14.83
CA THR A 40 -7.85 8.13 -14.20
C THR A 40 -8.19 8.24 -12.71
N THR A 41 -9.13 7.42 -12.26
CA THR A 41 -9.45 7.28 -10.83
C THR A 41 -8.17 6.98 -10.07
N SER A 42 -7.95 7.68 -8.95
CA SER A 42 -6.82 7.42 -8.03
C SER A 42 -6.74 5.92 -7.75
N LEU A 43 -5.54 5.35 -7.81
CA LEU A 43 -5.34 3.90 -7.70
C LEU A 43 -5.84 3.37 -6.35
N VAL A 44 -5.58 4.14 -5.28
CA VAL A 44 -6.06 3.82 -3.94
C VAL A 44 -7.57 4.02 -3.85
N LEU A 45 -8.11 5.05 -4.50
CA LEU A 45 -9.54 5.32 -4.52
C LEU A 45 -10.33 4.23 -5.25
N ALA A 46 -9.84 3.75 -6.40
CA ALA A 46 -10.47 2.69 -7.18
C ALA A 46 -10.55 1.38 -6.39
N VAL A 47 -9.48 1.02 -5.66
CA VAL A 47 -9.50 -0.13 -4.76
C VAL A 47 -10.47 0.09 -3.60
N GLY A 48 -10.53 1.31 -3.05
CA GLY A 48 -11.49 1.66 -2.01
C GLY A 48 -12.95 1.56 -2.46
N GLU A 49 -13.26 2.04 -3.66
CA GLU A 49 -14.59 1.94 -4.26
C GLU A 49 -14.99 0.49 -4.50
N PHE A 50 -14.08 -0.33 -5.04
CA PHE A 50 -14.31 -1.77 -5.21
C PHE A 50 -14.61 -2.49 -3.88
N ILE A 51 -13.85 -2.16 -2.82
CA ILE A 51 -14.08 -2.72 -1.48
C ILE A 51 -15.46 -2.30 -0.96
N VAL A 52 -15.87 -1.05 -1.18
CA VAL A 52 -17.20 -0.57 -0.79
C VAL A 52 -18.30 -1.29 -1.57
N GLU A 53 -18.14 -1.50 -2.87
CA GLU A 53 -19.10 -2.20 -3.72
C GLU A 53 -19.33 -3.66 -3.31
N VAL A 54 -18.27 -4.36 -2.88
CA VAL A 54 -18.38 -5.76 -2.42
C VAL A 54 -18.88 -5.88 -0.98
N THR A 55 -18.88 -4.79 -0.21
CA THR A 55 -19.27 -4.82 1.21
C THR A 55 -20.80 -4.81 1.35
N PRO A 56 -21.41 -5.77 2.07
CA PRO A 56 -22.85 -5.79 2.32
C PRO A 56 -23.33 -4.51 3.01
N GLY A 57 -24.50 -4.00 2.62
CA GLY A 57 -25.02 -2.71 3.09
C GLY A 57 -25.15 -2.58 4.61
N ASP A 58 -25.41 -3.68 5.32
CA ASP A 58 -25.47 -3.70 6.79
C ASP A 58 -24.12 -3.35 7.42
N VAL A 59 -23.02 -3.87 6.88
CA VAL A 59 -21.66 -3.62 7.36
C VAL A 59 -21.23 -2.18 7.08
N VAL A 60 -21.66 -1.63 5.93
CA VAL A 60 -21.46 -0.21 5.60
C VAL A 60 -22.19 0.68 6.60
N ARG A 61 -23.45 0.37 6.93
CA ARG A 61 -24.24 1.11 7.92
C ARG A 61 -23.61 1.10 9.31
N THR A 62 -23.22 -0.08 9.81
CA THR A 62 -22.54 -0.19 11.11
C THR A 62 -21.21 0.55 11.11
N SER A 63 -20.48 0.54 10.00
CA SER A 63 -19.23 1.29 9.86
C SER A 63 -19.46 2.80 9.82
N ILE A 64 -20.51 3.30 9.18
CA ILE A 64 -20.90 4.72 9.21
C ILE A 64 -21.30 5.14 10.62
N GLU A 65 -22.05 4.30 11.34
CA GLU A 65 -22.46 4.59 12.72
C GLU A 65 -21.28 4.61 13.70
N THR A 66 -20.28 3.76 13.48
CA THR A 66 -19.13 3.63 14.38
C THR A 66 -18.00 4.61 14.04
N LEU A 67 -17.72 4.86 12.75
CA LEU A 67 -16.59 5.68 12.28
C LEU A 67 -17.02 7.07 11.79
N GLY A 68 -18.31 7.30 11.54
CA GLY A 68 -18.83 8.56 11.02
C GLY A 68 -18.21 8.96 9.68
N ASN A 69 -18.00 10.27 9.50
CA ASN A 69 -17.41 10.85 8.28
C ASN A 69 -15.97 10.36 8.00
N SER A 70 -15.31 9.74 8.98
CA SER A 70 -13.94 9.24 8.84
C SER A 70 -13.85 7.89 8.12
N GLN A 71 -14.98 7.21 7.86
CA GLN A 71 -14.96 5.88 7.24
C GLN A 71 -14.15 5.84 5.94
N LYS A 72 -14.31 6.85 5.07
CA LYS A 72 -13.61 6.90 3.78
C LYS A 72 -12.10 7.09 3.96
N VAL A 73 -11.70 7.90 4.93
CA VAL A 73 -10.28 8.13 5.26
C VAL A 73 -9.66 6.87 5.85
N VAL A 74 -10.37 6.21 6.76
CA VAL A 74 -9.92 4.96 7.39
C VAL A 74 -9.70 3.88 6.33
N LEU A 75 -10.65 3.73 5.40
CA LEU A 75 -10.59 2.71 4.35
C LEU A 75 -9.44 2.96 3.37
N LEU A 76 -9.22 4.20 2.94
CA LEU A 76 -8.07 4.56 2.08
C LEU A 76 -6.72 4.40 2.82
N SER A 77 -6.68 4.78 4.10
CA SER A 77 -5.46 4.67 4.92
C SER A 77 -5.07 3.21 5.15
N SER A 78 -6.04 2.33 5.37
CA SER A 78 -5.78 0.91 5.59
C SER A 78 -5.26 0.23 4.33
N ILE A 79 -5.83 0.53 3.16
CA ILE A 79 -5.35 0.03 1.86
C ILE A 79 -3.88 0.42 1.65
N THR A 80 -3.55 1.68 1.93
CA THR A 80 -2.18 2.19 1.80
C THR A 80 -1.22 1.45 2.73
N VAL A 81 -1.59 1.31 4.01
CA VAL A 81 -0.77 0.61 5.01
C VAL A 81 -0.58 -0.87 4.63
N ILE A 82 -1.64 -1.57 4.23
CA ILE A 82 -1.58 -2.98 3.84
C ILE A 82 -0.68 -3.15 2.61
N SER A 83 -0.78 -2.25 1.63
CA SER A 83 0.04 -2.30 0.41
C SER A 83 1.53 -2.15 0.71
N ILE A 84 1.91 -1.24 1.61
CA ILE A 84 3.30 -1.07 2.06
C ILE A 84 3.78 -2.31 2.81
N LEU A 85 2.97 -2.86 3.71
CA LEU A 85 3.29 -4.10 4.43
C LEU A 85 3.43 -5.29 3.49
N PHE A 86 2.61 -5.36 2.45
CA PHE A 86 2.70 -6.40 1.42
C PHE A 86 4.01 -6.28 0.63
N GLY A 87 4.42 -5.06 0.29
CA GLY A 87 5.75 -4.79 -0.26
C GLY A 87 6.88 -5.29 0.64
N ALA A 88 6.79 -5.04 1.95
CA ALA A 88 7.73 -5.54 2.95
C ALA A 88 7.82 -7.08 2.92
N PHE A 89 6.65 -7.74 2.88
CA PHE A 89 6.54 -9.19 2.85
C PHE A 89 7.15 -9.79 1.58
N LEU A 90 6.87 -9.21 0.42
CA LEU A 90 7.49 -9.62 -0.85
C LEU A 90 9.00 -9.40 -0.85
N GLY A 91 9.48 -8.30 -0.27
CA GLY A 91 10.91 -8.04 -0.09
C GLY A 91 11.60 -9.07 0.80
N LEU A 92 10.92 -9.53 1.86
CA LEU A 92 11.40 -10.63 2.70
C LEU A 92 11.43 -11.98 1.97
N LEU A 93 10.46 -12.23 1.08
CA LEU A 93 10.33 -13.48 0.33
C LEU A 93 11.34 -13.58 -0.84
N SER A 94 11.79 -12.43 -1.35
CA SER A 94 12.79 -12.32 -2.43
C SER A 94 14.22 -12.68 -1.99
N ARG A 95 14.46 -12.95 -0.70
CA ARG A 95 15.78 -13.23 -0.15
C ARG A 95 15.90 -14.67 0.34
#